data_AF-A0A6N6PBB1-F1
#
_entry.id   AF-A0A6N6PBB1-F1
#
_cell.length_a   1.000
_cell.length_b   1.000
_cell.length_c   1.000
_cell.angle_alpha   90.00
_cell.angle_beta   90.00
_cell.angle_gamma   90.00
#
_symmetry.space_group_name_H-M   'P 1'
#
loop_
_entity.id
_entity.type
_entity.pdbx_description
1 polymer ?
#
loop_
_entity_poly.entity_id
_entity_poly.type
_entity_poly.pdbx_seq_one_letter_code
_entity_poly.pdbx_strand_id
1 'polypeptide(L)'
;MPNKQPEPPFPPTPPEAGITILVPGFTVRELPVKLTHLNNVEYAPDGRLLAGGYDGRFHVLRDTNGDGLEDKVNTFAPATNENYPLRMAVKDGAPTRC
;
A
#
# COMPACT_ATOMS: atom_id res chain seq x y z
N MET A 1 23.24 -6.79 -28.09
CA MET A 1 23.81 -7.15 -26.77
C MET A 1 22.83 -6.68 -25.71
N PRO A 2 22.40 -7.50 -24.74
CA PRO A 2 21.45 -7.06 -23.72
C PRO A 2 22.10 -5.99 -22.86
N ASN A 3 21.44 -4.83 -22.77
CA ASN A 3 21.91 -3.67 -22.01
C ASN A 3 21.82 -4.01 -20.51
N LYS A 4 22.97 -4.25 -19.86
CA LYS A 4 23.03 -4.50 -18.42
C LYS A 4 22.77 -3.17 -17.72
N GLN A 5 21.65 -3.05 -17.00
CA GLN A 5 21.37 -1.90 -16.12
C GLN A 5 22.62 -1.65 -15.25
N PRO A 6 23.15 -0.42 -15.19
CA PRO A 6 24.28 -0.11 -14.33
C PRO A 6 23.91 -0.44 -12.88
N GLU A 7 24.86 -1.06 -12.17
CA GLU A 7 24.65 -1.47 -10.78
C GLU A 7 24.35 -0.22 -9.92
N PRO A 8 23.40 -0.28 -8.98
CA PRO A 8 23.06 0.85 -8.14
C PRO A 8 24.31 1.37 -7.42
N PRO A 9 24.47 2.70 -7.25
CA PRO A 9 25.63 3.27 -6.56
C PRO A 9 25.67 2.94 -5.06
N PHE A 10 24.66 2.25 -4.53
CA PHE A 10 24.54 1.88 -3.14
C PHE A 10 24.46 0.37 -2.99
N PRO A 11 25.11 -0.20 -1.95
CA PRO A 11 24.97 -1.61 -1.64
C PRO A 11 23.50 -1.98 -1.44
N PRO A 12 23.08 -3.20 -1.78
CA PRO A 12 21.72 -3.65 -1.51
C PRO A 12 21.44 -3.52 -0.01
N THR A 13 20.32 -2.89 0.33
CA THR A 13 19.88 -2.78 1.72
C THR A 13 19.83 -4.19 2.34
N PRO A 14 20.49 -4.43 3.48
CA PRO A 14 20.41 -5.70 4.17
C PRO A 14 18.94 -6.09 4.36
N PRO A 15 18.56 -7.37 4.18
CA PRO A 15 17.17 -7.84 4.35
C PRO A 15 16.58 -7.49 5.72
N GLU A 16 17.44 -7.27 6.71
CA GLU A 16 17.12 -6.98 8.10
C GLU A 16 17.28 -5.49 8.47
N ALA A 17 17.19 -4.55 7.53
CA ALA A 17 16.95 -3.15 7.88
C ALA A 17 15.53 -3.02 8.48
N GLY A 18 15.37 -3.56 9.68
CA GLY A 18 14.14 -3.60 10.44
C GLY A 18 13.69 -2.18 10.78
N ILE A 19 12.39 -2.06 10.99
CA ILE A 19 11.77 -0.80 11.35
C ILE A 19 12.37 -0.36 12.70
N THR A 20 13.19 0.69 12.68
CA THR A 20 13.80 1.26 13.89
C THR A 20 13.01 2.49 14.31
N ILE A 21 12.39 2.40 15.48
CA ILE A 21 11.65 3.51 16.07
C ILE A 21 12.62 4.44 16.78
N LEU A 22 12.75 5.68 16.31
CA LEU A 22 13.72 6.66 16.84
C LEU A 22 13.30 7.27 18.18
N VAL A 23 11.99 7.25 18.50
CA VAL A 23 11.44 7.82 19.73
C VAL A 23 10.37 6.89 20.30
N PRO A 24 10.38 6.56 21.60
CA PRO A 24 9.36 5.71 22.21
C PRO A 24 7.94 6.30 22.09
N GLY A 25 6.91 5.44 22.10
CA GLY A 25 5.51 5.86 22.21
C GLY A 25 4.57 5.34 21.13
N PHE A 26 5.07 4.60 20.13
CA PHE A 26 4.25 3.90 19.15
C PHE A 26 4.91 2.57 18.74
N THR A 27 4.09 1.63 18.31
CA THR A 27 4.52 0.36 17.71
C THR A 27 4.26 0.39 16.21
N VAL A 28 5.03 -0.36 15.44
CA VAL A 28 4.82 -0.54 14.01
C VAL A 28 4.63 -2.02 13.71
N ARG A 29 3.62 -2.34 12.92
CA ARG A 29 3.32 -3.68 12.42
C ARG A 29 3.22 -3.59 10.89
N GLU A 30 3.93 -4.45 10.18
CA GLU A 30 3.75 -4.58 8.72
C GLU A 30 2.39 -5.24 8.45
N LEU A 31 1.62 -4.71 7.50
CA LEU A 31 0.41 -5.40 7.03
C LEU A 31 0.82 -6.66 6.24
N PRO A 32 0.16 -7.82 6.45
CA PRO A 32 0.50 -9.07 5.76
C PRO A 32 0.01 -9.12 4.30
N VAL A 33 0.15 -8.01 3.57
CA VAL A 33 -0.23 -7.86 2.16
C VAL A 33 0.96 -7.39 1.34
N LYS A 34 1.00 -7.79 0.06
CA LYS A 34 2.02 -7.33 -0.88
C LYS A 34 1.37 -6.50 -1.97
N LEU A 35 1.70 -5.21 -1.96
CA LEU A 35 1.26 -4.22 -2.94
C LEU A 35 2.49 -3.52 -3.50
N THR A 36 2.41 -3.10 -4.76
CA THR A 36 3.50 -2.42 -5.44
C THR A 36 3.18 -0.94 -5.55
N HIS A 37 4.14 -0.08 -5.17
CA HIS A 37 4.12 1.35 -5.48
C HIS A 37 2.89 2.10 -4.94
N LEU A 38 2.68 2.16 -3.62
CA LEU A 38 1.61 2.97 -3.03
C LEU A 38 2.03 4.43 -2.88
N ASN A 39 1.10 5.36 -3.10
CA ASN A 39 1.27 6.79 -2.85
C ASN A 39 0.42 7.26 -1.67
N ASN A 40 -0.83 6.79 -1.59
CA ASN A 40 -1.80 7.32 -0.64
C ASN A 40 -2.67 6.20 -0.08
N VAL A 41 -2.97 6.32 1.21
CA VAL A 41 -3.90 5.44 1.94
C VAL A 41 -4.93 6.27 2.69
N GLU A 42 -6.13 5.75 2.83
CA GLU A 42 -7.22 6.40 3.56
C GLU A 42 -8.13 5.36 4.22
N TYR A 43 -8.45 5.57 5.50
CA TYR A 43 -9.49 4.82 6.17
C TYR A 43 -10.86 5.40 5.80
N ALA A 44 -11.73 4.56 5.26
CA ALA A 44 -13.13 4.88 5.08
C ALA A 44 -13.86 4.96 6.44
N PRO A 45 -14.98 5.70 6.53
CA PRO A 45 -15.79 5.75 7.76
C PRO A 45 -16.28 4.39 8.27
N ASP A 46 -16.35 3.38 7.40
CA ASP A 46 -16.73 2.00 7.74
C ASP A 46 -15.55 1.12 8.21
N GLY A 47 -14.37 1.72 8.38
CA GLY A 47 -13.16 1.06 8.91
C GLY A 47 -12.31 0.36 7.87
N ARG A 48 -12.71 0.33 6.59
CA ARG A 48 -11.88 -0.27 5.53
C ARG A 48 -10.72 0.63 5.14
N LEU A 49 -9.59 0.03 4.79
CA LEU A 49 -8.43 0.73 4.30
C LEU A 49 -8.44 0.77 2.76
N LEU A 50 -8.34 1.96 2.17
CA LEU A 50 -8.17 2.14 0.73
C LEU A 50 -6.73 2.51 0.43
N ALA A 51 -6.21 2.05 -0.71
CA ALA A 51 -4.87 2.36 -1.17
C ALA A 51 -4.86 2.72 -2.65
N GLY A 52 -4.19 3.82 -3.00
CA GLY A 52 -3.92 4.23 -4.38
C GLY A 52 -2.45 4.03 -4.73
N GLY A 53 -2.20 3.38 -5.87
CA GLY A 53 -0.87 3.11 -6.39
C GLY A 53 -0.39 4.17 -7.37
N TYR A 54 0.93 4.39 -7.43
CA TYR A 54 1.60 5.18 -8.47
C TYR A 54 1.38 4.61 -9.88
N ASP A 55 0.96 3.36 -9.99
CA ASP A 55 0.58 2.73 -11.25
C ASP A 55 -0.88 3.00 -11.65
N GLY A 56 -1.59 3.86 -10.93
CA GLY A 56 -2.97 4.25 -11.21
C GLY A 56 -4.04 3.31 -10.63
N ARG A 57 -3.64 2.18 -10.03
CA ARG A 57 -4.59 1.21 -9.48
C ARG A 57 -5.11 1.65 -8.11
N PHE A 58 -6.34 1.24 -7.81
CA PHE A 58 -6.94 1.41 -6.49
C PHE A 58 -7.37 0.09 -5.87
N HIS A 59 -7.07 -0.03 -4.58
CA HIS A 59 -7.28 -1.22 -3.78
C HIS A 59 -8.16 -0.90 -2.56
N VAL A 60 -8.95 -1.90 -2.15
CA VAL A 60 -9.58 -1.99 -0.82
C VAL A 60 -8.89 -3.12 -0.08
N LEU A 61 -8.43 -2.82 1.12
CA LEU A 61 -7.80 -3.72 2.07
C LEU A 61 -8.79 -4.03 3.20
N ARG A 62 -8.82 -5.28 3.65
CA ARG A 62 -9.73 -5.77 4.70
C ARG A 62 -8.98 -6.65 5.68
N ASP A 63 -9.31 -6.51 6.95
CA ASP A 63 -9.04 -7.52 7.97
C ASP A 63 -10.10 -8.62 7.88
N THR A 64 -9.67 -9.85 7.61
CA THR A 64 -10.53 -11.03 7.50
C THR A 64 -10.38 -12.01 8.64
N ASN A 65 -9.46 -11.77 9.57
CA ASN A 65 -9.16 -12.66 10.69
C ASN A 65 -9.38 -12.03 12.08
N GLY A 66 -9.65 -10.72 12.15
CA GLY A 66 -10.01 -9.99 13.35
C GLY A 66 -8.83 -9.56 14.24
N ASP A 67 -7.60 -9.60 13.73
CA ASP A 67 -6.39 -9.19 14.47
C ASP A 67 -6.09 -7.68 14.36
N GLY A 68 -6.95 -6.95 13.65
CA GLY A 68 -6.85 -5.51 13.42
C GLY A 68 -5.84 -5.14 12.34
N LEU A 69 -5.30 -6.10 11.57
CA LEU A 69 -4.47 -5.84 10.40
C LEU A 69 -5.17 -6.28 9.13
N GLU A 70 -5.13 -5.46 8.10
CA GLU A 70 -5.67 -5.84 6.82
C GLU A 70 -4.80 -6.92 6.15
N ASP A 71 -5.41 -8.06 5.84
CA ASP A 71 -4.76 -9.26 5.30
C ASP A 71 -5.28 -9.66 3.92
N LYS A 72 -6.31 -8.98 3.41
CA LYS A 72 -6.88 -9.22 2.08
C LYS A 72 -6.90 -7.96 1.23
N VAL A 73 -6.51 -8.12 -0.04
CA VAL A 73 -6.51 -7.06 -1.05
C VAL A 73 -7.55 -7.35 -2.14
N ASN A 74 -8.37 -6.36 -2.44
CA ASN A 74 -9.29 -6.35 -3.58
C ASN A 74 -9.04 -5.10 -4.44
N THR A 75 -8.61 -5.27 -5.69
CA THR A 75 -8.40 -4.15 -6.62
C THR A 75 -9.70 -3.81 -7.35
N PHE A 76 -10.28 -2.65 -7.10
CA PHE A 76 -11.56 -2.25 -7.70
C PHE A 76 -11.37 -1.36 -8.95
N ALA A 77 -10.21 -0.70 -9.09
CA ALA A 77 -9.80 -0.03 -10.32
C ALA A 77 -8.47 -0.64 -10.79
N PRO A 78 -8.50 -1.66 -11.68
CA PRO A 78 -7.32 -2.46 -12.01
C PRO A 78 -6.48 -1.92 -13.16
N ALA A 79 -6.96 -0.93 -13.91
CA ALA A 79 -6.24 -0.38 -15.06
C ALA A 79 -4.98 0.36 -14.61
N THR A 80 -3.86 0.05 -15.25
CA THR A 80 -2.60 0.77 -15.03
C THR A 80 -2.53 2.03 -15.89
N ASN A 81 -1.96 3.10 -15.38
CA ASN A 81 -1.69 4.32 -16.12
C ASN A 81 -0.37 4.98 -15.67
N GLU A 82 0.14 5.92 -16.46
CA GLU A 82 1.30 6.74 -16.07
C GLU A 82 0.88 7.94 -15.18
N ASN A 83 -0.43 8.22 -15.11
CA ASN A 83 -1.01 9.32 -14.32
C ASN A 83 -1.41 8.84 -12.93
N TYR A 84 -0.51 8.95 -11.97
CA TYR A 84 -0.78 8.52 -10.60
C TYR A 84 -1.80 9.41 -9.87
N PRO A 85 -2.60 8.82 -8.95
CA PRO A 85 -3.49 9.59 -8.11
C PRO A 85 -2.68 10.46 -7.15
N LEU A 86 -3.01 11.75 -7.08
CA LEU A 86 -2.39 12.67 -6.12
C LEU A 86 -2.95 12.46 -4.71
N ARG A 87 -4.26 12.19 -4.60
CA ARG A 87 -4.99 12.02 -3.32
C ARG A 87 -6.29 11.25 -3.53
N MET A 88 -6.81 10.70 -2.43
CA MET A 88 -8.16 10.15 -2.31
C MET A 88 -8.95 10.93 -1.26
N ALA A 89 -10.27 10.89 -1.40
CA ALA A 89 -11.21 11.24 -0.34
C ALA A 89 -12.33 10.22 -0.40
N VAL A 90 -12.65 9.60 0.74
CA VAL A 90 -13.70 8.59 0.82
C VAL A 90 -14.96 9.17 1.47
N LYS A 91 -16.04 9.19 0.70
CA LYS A 91 -17.38 9.48 1.21
C LYS A 91 -18.08 8.17 1.60
N ASP A 92 -18.81 8.21 2.71
CA ASP A 92 -19.62 7.12 3.29
C ASP A 92 -19.95 5.96 2.34
N GLY A 93 -19.46 4.75 2.66
CA GLY A 93 -19.83 3.50 1.99
C GLY A 93 -19.32 3.29 0.56
N ALA A 94 -18.65 4.28 -0.06
CA ALA A 94 -17.94 4.09 -1.31
C ALA A 94 -16.49 3.61 -1.07
N PRO A 95 -15.92 2.74 -1.92
CA PRO A 95 -16.51 2.10 -3.08
C PRO A 95 -16.89 0.66 -2.71
N THR A 96 -18.14 0.36 -2.37
CA THR A 96 -18.63 -1.03 -2.51
C THR A 96 -20.15 -1.09 -2.70
N ARG A 97 -20.54 -1.22 -3.96
CA ARG A 97 -21.39 -2.35 -4.39
C ARG A 97 -20.62 -3.11 -5.47
N CYS A 98 -19.92 -4.16 -5.07
CA CYS A 98 -19.52 -5.29 -5.92
C CYS A 98 -19.61 -6.54 -5.04
#